data_AF-A0A2A2YE89-F1
#
_entry.id   AF-A0A2A2YE89-F1
#
_cell.length_a   1.000
_cell.length_b   1.000
_cell.length_c   1.000
_cell.angle_alpha   90.00
_cell.angle_beta   90.00
_cell.angle_gamma   90.00
#
_symmetry.space_group_name_H-M   'P 1'
#
loop_
_entity.id
_entity.type
_entity.pdbx_description
1 polymer ?
#
loop_
_entity_poly.entity_id
_entity_poly.type
_entity_poly.pdbx_seq_one_letter_code
_entity_poly.pdbx_strand_id
1 'polypeptide(L)'
;MVIIGAQGNLIDSSDFSAFELDIHPNLVQEIPALKSDASQNRTTSEDLGENGSGEGASFSPGDVSRRIFGPDAQGVESCQKNDAESIQRQRQTIGLSGLLNPIPTLGNFDAKGTEHTVRFRGSFVEKHQHSDGWTAYLDHRGLLGIRRALPTEYLKRLDDHNEYFGDQIRIIGLTRSNRFVSIQPTLRGGEPSENEIRDLLQESGWQRVPMNLQNLPAQLMGTAWWHESEERILVDARKPNFKKTPFGILPIDLVISELPQALLVKLRERLI
;
A
#
# COMPACT_ATOMS: atom_id res chain seq x y z
N MET A 1 44.82 -9.72 -43.29
CA MET A 1 45.35 -10.29 -44.55
C MET A 1 44.57 -11.57 -44.83
N VAL A 2 44.12 -11.71 -46.08
CA VAL A 2 43.20 -12.73 -46.66
C VAL A 2 41.70 -12.55 -46.36
N ILE A 3 41.03 -12.18 -47.46
CA ILE A 3 39.59 -12.21 -47.79
C ILE A 3 39.30 -13.57 -48.43
N ILE A 4 38.15 -14.22 -48.12
CA ILE A 4 37.21 -14.98 -49.00
C ILE A 4 35.90 -15.13 -48.18
N GLY A 5 34.71 -14.58 -48.53
CA GLY A 5 33.75 -14.97 -49.59
C GLY A 5 32.85 -16.15 -49.12
N ALA A 6 31.53 -16.27 -49.31
CA ALA A 6 30.49 -15.54 -50.03
C ALA A 6 29.09 -16.10 -49.63
N GLN A 7 28.03 -15.44 -50.11
CA GLN A 7 26.60 -15.84 -50.17
C GLN A 7 25.78 -15.54 -48.90
N GLY A 8 24.77 -14.66 -48.86
CA GLY A 8 23.94 -14.08 -49.91
C GLY A 8 22.61 -14.82 -50.01
N ASN A 9 21.59 -14.34 -49.31
CA ASN A 9 20.17 -14.47 -49.69
C ASN A 9 19.34 -13.39 -48.99
N LEU A 10 18.65 -12.60 -49.82
CA LEU A 10 17.58 -11.67 -49.44
C LEU A 10 16.34 -12.48 -49.07
N ILE A 11 15.73 -12.18 -47.91
CA ILE A 11 14.39 -12.68 -47.58
C ILE A 11 13.41 -11.53 -47.78
N ASP A 12 12.43 -11.84 -48.62
CA ASP A 12 11.28 -11.05 -49.03
C ASP A 12 10.41 -10.64 -47.83
N SER A 13 10.08 -9.36 -47.76
CA SER A 13 9.17 -8.77 -46.77
C SER A 13 7.77 -8.72 -47.36
N SER A 14 7.10 -9.86 -47.47
CA SER A 14 5.68 -9.91 -47.79
C SER A 14 5.07 -11.25 -47.35
N ASP A 15 4.76 -11.36 -46.06
CA ASP A 15 3.63 -12.17 -45.54
C ASP A 15 3.61 -12.13 -44.00
N PHE A 16 2.88 -11.15 -43.45
CA PHE A 16 2.34 -11.23 -42.10
C PHE A 16 0.83 -11.10 -42.21
N SER A 17 0.18 -12.23 -42.47
CA SER A 17 -1.25 -12.41 -42.30
C SER A 17 -1.62 -12.18 -40.83
N ALA A 18 -2.64 -11.35 -40.65
CA ALA A 18 -3.22 -10.95 -39.38
C ALA A 18 -3.60 -12.15 -38.50
N PHE A 19 -3.08 -12.16 -37.27
CA PHE A 19 -3.73 -12.81 -36.14
C PHE A 19 -4.53 -11.74 -35.40
N GLU A 20 -5.83 -11.68 -35.65
CA GLU A 20 -6.79 -10.97 -34.79
C GLU A 20 -6.86 -11.71 -33.45
N LEU A 21 -6.24 -11.13 -32.43
CA LEU A 21 -6.50 -11.45 -31.04
C LEU A 21 -7.67 -10.57 -30.59
N ASP A 22 -8.84 -11.19 -30.46
CA ASP A 22 -10.02 -10.62 -29.79
C ASP A 22 -9.68 -10.33 -28.32
N ILE A 23 -9.20 -9.12 -28.05
CA ILE A 23 -9.08 -8.60 -26.69
C ILE A 23 -10.41 -7.95 -26.34
N HIS A 24 -11.23 -8.67 -25.57
CA HIS A 24 -12.43 -8.13 -24.95
C HIS A 24 -12.12 -6.84 -24.17
N PRO A 25 -12.68 -5.68 -24.55
CA PRO A 25 -12.51 -4.45 -23.80
C PRO A 25 -13.64 -4.37 -22.78
N ASN A 26 -13.40 -4.73 -21.51
CA ASN A 26 -14.30 -4.33 -20.42
C ASN A 26 -13.64 -4.38 -19.03
N LEU A 27 -13.87 -3.32 -18.26
CA LEU A 27 -13.45 -3.02 -16.87
C LEU A 27 -12.03 -2.50 -16.65
N VAL A 28 -11.68 -1.38 -17.29
CA VAL A 28 -10.86 -0.35 -16.63
C VAL A 28 -11.83 0.58 -15.90
N GLN A 29 -11.99 0.40 -14.58
CA GLN A 29 -12.62 1.43 -13.76
C GLN A 29 -11.67 2.62 -13.69
N GLU A 30 -12.04 3.72 -14.34
CA GLU A 30 -11.34 5.00 -14.20
C GLU A 30 -11.37 5.42 -12.72
N ILE A 31 -10.19 5.39 -12.08
CA ILE A 31 -9.99 5.97 -10.76
C ILE A 31 -9.84 7.48 -10.98
N PRO A 32 -10.71 8.33 -10.39
CA PRO A 32 -10.63 9.78 -10.59
C PRO A 32 -9.28 10.33 -10.13
N ALA A 33 -8.66 11.17 -10.96
CA ALA A 33 -7.41 11.85 -10.66
C ALA A 33 -7.56 12.73 -9.40
N LEU A 34 -6.78 12.40 -8.37
CA LEU A 34 -6.66 13.19 -7.14
C LEU A 34 -5.91 14.49 -7.43
N LYS A 35 -6.60 15.63 -7.33
CA LYS A 35 -5.95 16.93 -7.22
C LYS A 35 -5.39 17.06 -5.80
N SER A 36 -4.07 17.02 -5.65
CA SER A 36 -3.40 17.31 -4.38
C SER A 36 -3.38 18.82 -4.15
N ASP A 37 -4.31 19.33 -3.34
CA ASP A 37 -4.26 20.72 -2.90
C ASP A 37 -3.15 20.86 -1.83
N ALA A 38 -2.07 21.55 -2.19
CA ALA A 38 -0.92 21.82 -1.31
C ALA A 38 -1.23 22.78 -0.13
N SER A 39 -2.52 23.01 0.18
CA SER A 39 -2.98 23.95 1.20
C SER A 39 -3.20 23.33 2.59
N GLN A 40 -2.81 22.07 2.81
CA GLN A 40 -3.10 21.31 4.04
C GLN A 40 -2.34 21.76 5.30
N ASN A 41 -1.56 22.84 5.25
CA ASN A 41 -0.93 23.44 6.43
C ASN A 41 -1.83 24.48 7.12
N ARG A 42 -3.13 24.20 7.31
CA ARG A 42 -3.96 25.05 8.16
C ARG A 42 -3.82 24.63 9.62
N THR A 43 -3.09 25.42 10.39
CA THR A 43 -3.22 25.46 11.85
C THR A 43 -4.61 26.00 12.19
N THR A 44 -5.58 25.11 12.43
CA THR A 44 -6.82 25.49 13.11
C THR A 44 -6.50 25.68 14.59
N SER A 45 -6.49 26.93 15.04
CA SER A 45 -6.08 27.34 16.38
C SER A 45 -7.18 27.14 17.45
N GLU A 46 -8.20 26.34 17.18
CA GLU A 46 -9.44 26.27 17.98
C GLU A 46 -9.84 24.82 18.34
N ASP A 47 -8.94 24.00 18.91
CA ASP A 47 -9.37 22.69 19.42
C ASP A 47 -8.50 22.15 20.59
N LEU A 48 -7.95 23.04 21.41
CA LEU A 48 -7.38 22.68 22.73
C LEU A 48 -8.45 22.72 23.83
N GLY A 49 -9.67 22.27 23.52
CA GLY A 49 -10.62 21.91 24.55
C GLY A 49 -10.10 20.66 25.25
N GLU A 50 -9.89 20.73 26.56
CA GLU A 50 -9.65 19.60 27.46
C GLU A 50 -10.83 18.63 27.43
N ASN A 51 -11.02 17.92 26.32
CA ASN A 51 -11.95 16.83 26.25
C ASN A 51 -11.25 15.63 26.88
N GLY A 52 -11.57 15.41 28.16
CA GLY A 52 -11.37 14.18 28.90
C GLY A 52 -12.09 13.01 28.23
N SER A 53 -11.58 12.63 27.05
CA SER A 53 -11.94 11.40 26.37
C SER A 53 -11.39 10.27 27.24
N GLY A 54 -12.31 9.55 27.88
CA GLY A 54 -11.96 8.31 28.58
C GLY A 54 -11.07 7.48 27.66
N GLU A 55 -10.00 6.94 28.22
CA GLU A 55 -9.02 6.10 27.53
C GLU A 55 -9.76 4.98 26.77
N GLY A 56 -10.16 5.28 25.54
CA GLY A 56 -10.66 4.28 24.62
C GLY A 56 -9.50 3.33 24.38
N ALA A 57 -9.71 2.04 24.64
CA ALA A 57 -8.68 1.05 24.45
C ALA A 57 -8.14 1.17 23.01
N SER A 58 -6.87 1.53 22.88
CA SER A 58 -6.16 1.56 21.61
C SER A 58 -5.27 0.33 21.52
N PHE A 59 -5.21 -0.29 20.35
CA PHE A 59 -4.51 -1.55 20.14
C PHE A 59 -3.48 -1.42 19.02
N SER A 60 -2.37 -2.16 19.10
CA SER A 60 -1.52 -2.33 17.92
C SER A 60 -2.28 -3.12 16.84
N PRO A 61 -1.99 -2.89 15.54
CA PRO A 61 -2.58 -3.68 14.46
C PRO A 61 -2.35 -5.19 14.64
N GLY A 62 -1.14 -5.60 15.04
CA GLY A 62 -0.82 -6.98 15.37
C GLY A 62 -1.66 -7.56 16.53
N ASP A 63 -1.94 -6.79 17.58
CA ASP A 63 -2.81 -7.23 18.68
C ASP A 63 -4.25 -7.43 18.24
N VAL A 64 -4.79 -6.51 17.43
CA VAL A 64 -6.14 -6.66 16.85
C VAL A 64 -6.21 -7.92 16.01
N SER A 65 -5.20 -8.15 15.16
CA SER A 65 -5.14 -9.34 14.31
C SER A 65 -5.16 -10.62 15.15
N ARG A 66 -4.28 -10.73 16.15
CA ARG A 66 -4.20 -11.91 17.03
C ARG A 66 -5.47 -12.17 17.82
N ARG A 67 -6.12 -11.12 18.34
CA ARG A 67 -7.31 -11.27 19.17
C ARG A 67 -8.57 -11.61 18.39
N ILE A 68 -8.70 -11.14 17.14
CA ILE A 68 -9.87 -11.40 16.30
C ILE A 68 -9.72 -12.69 15.51
N PHE A 69 -8.51 -12.98 14.99
CA PHE A 69 -8.27 -14.07 14.04
C PHE A 69 -7.41 -15.21 14.58
N GLY A 70 -6.84 -15.06 15.80
CA GLY A 70 -5.96 -16.05 16.42
C GLY A 70 -4.46 -15.78 16.20
N PRO A 71 -3.57 -16.52 16.90
CA PRO A 71 -2.12 -16.31 16.85
C PRO A 71 -1.52 -16.57 15.46
N ASP A 72 -2.11 -17.51 14.71
CA ASP A 72 -1.68 -17.90 13.37
C ASP A 72 -2.47 -17.17 12.27
N ALA A 73 -2.93 -15.94 12.49
CA ALA A 73 -3.65 -15.19 11.45
C ALA A 73 -2.86 -15.07 10.12
N GLN A 74 -1.54 -15.27 10.16
CA GLN A 74 -0.64 -15.40 9.01
C GLN A 74 -0.21 -16.86 8.74
N GLY A 75 -0.25 -17.73 9.76
CA GLY A 75 0.11 -19.15 9.73
C GLY A 75 -1.02 -20.11 9.38
N VAL A 76 -2.23 -19.60 9.10
CA VAL A 76 -3.18 -20.33 8.26
C VAL A 76 -2.61 -20.31 6.84
N GLU A 77 -1.67 -21.22 6.60
CA GLU A 77 -1.30 -21.64 5.26
C GLU A 77 -2.58 -21.80 4.43
N SER A 78 -2.65 -21.04 3.34
CA SER A 78 -3.48 -21.35 2.17
C SER A 78 -5.01 -21.09 2.29
N CYS A 79 -5.57 -20.61 1.18
CA CYS A 79 -6.95 -20.90 0.77
C CYS A 79 -8.11 -20.11 1.37
N GLN A 80 -7.97 -18.81 1.62
CA GLN A 80 -9.06 -17.94 1.18
C GLN A 80 -8.59 -17.24 -0.09
N LYS A 81 -9.16 -17.66 -1.22
CA LYS A 81 -9.10 -16.87 -2.45
C LYS A 81 -9.37 -15.43 -2.04
N ASN A 82 -8.58 -14.48 -2.54
CA ASN A 82 -8.92 -13.07 -2.39
C ASN A 82 -10.18 -12.81 -3.23
N ASP A 83 -11.31 -13.19 -2.67
CA ASP A 83 -12.63 -13.05 -3.22
C ASP A 83 -13.49 -12.22 -2.28
N ALA A 84 -14.57 -11.70 -2.83
CA ALA A 84 -15.47 -10.84 -2.09
C ALA A 84 -16.09 -11.55 -0.86
N GLU A 85 -16.26 -12.87 -0.93
CA GLU A 85 -16.81 -13.67 0.16
C GLU A 85 -15.86 -13.71 1.36
N SER A 86 -14.58 -13.92 1.11
CA SER A 86 -13.54 -13.96 2.15
C SER A 86 -13.35 -12.61 2.83
N ILE A 87 -13.34 -11.52 2.06
CA ILE A 87 -13.35 -10.15 2.61
C ILE A 87 -14.60 -9.95 3.50
N GLN A 88 -15.77 -10.34 3.01
CA GLN A 88 -17.03 -10.17 3.75
C GLN A 88 -17.06 -10.99 5.04
N ARG A 89 -16.59 -12.24 5.02
CA ARG A 89 -16.47 -13.10 6.20
C ARG A 89 -15.57 -12.46 7.26
N GLN A 90 -14.38 -12.00 6.88
CA GLN A 90 -13.47 -11.38 7.85
C GLN A 90 -14.07 -10.10 8.45
N ARG A 91 -14.77 -9.26 7.67
CA ARG A 91 -15.49 -8.09 8.21
C ARG A 91 -16.61 -8.45 9.18
N GLN A 92 -17.32 -9.55 8.92
CA GLN A 92 -18.32 -10.06 9.87
C GLN A 92 -17.67 -10.54 11.16
N THR A 93 -16.57 -11.30 11.08
CA THR A 93 -15.79 -11.73 12.24
C THR A 93 -15.31 -10.54 13.07
N ILE A 94 -14.80 -9.48 12.42
CA ILE A 94 -14.40 -8.24 13.09
C ILE A 94 -15.56 -7.64 13.89
N GLY A 95 -16.73 -7.47 13.25
CA GLY A 95 -17.90 -6.89 13.91
C GLY A 95 -18.44 -7.75 15.05
N LEU A 96 -18.40 -9.08 14.92
CA LEU A 96 -18.88 -10.03 15.94
C LEU A 96 -17.91 -10.20 17.11
N SER A 97 -16.62 -9.85 16.93
CA SER A 97 -15.60 -10.03 17.97
C SER A 97 -15.89 -9.23 19.25
N GLY A 98 -16.60 -8.12 19.15
CA GLY A 98 -16.85 -7.20 20.27
C GLY A 98 -15.58 -6.52 20.81
N LEU A 99 -14.40 -6.72 20.18
CA LEU A 99 -13.13 -6.18 20.66
C LEU A 99 -13.05 -4.66 20.50
N LEU A 100 -13.60 -4.15 19.39
CA LEU A 100 -13.49 -2.76 18.99
C LEU A 100 -14.86 -2.08 19.01
N ASN A 101 -14.92 -0.91 19.63
CA ASN A 101 -16.14 -0.10 19.65
C ASN A 101 -16.37 0.58 18.30
N PRO A 102 -17.64 0.74 17.87
CA PRO A 102 -17.96 1.56 16.72
C PRO A 102 -17.66 3.04 17.04
N ILE A 103 -16.89 3.70 16.18
CA ILE A 103 -16.61 5.13 16.27
C ILE A 103 -17.65 5.87 15.44
N PRO A 104 -18.41 6.80 16.06
CA PRO A 104 -19.36 7.60 15.32
C PRO A 104 -18.61 8.54 14.36
N THR A 105 -19.00 8.50 13.08
CA THR A 105 -18.54 9.47 12.07
C THR A 105 -19.26 10.80 12.27
N LEU A 106 -18.95 11.50 13.36
CA LEU A 106 -19.47 12.84 13.63
C LEU A 106 -18.48 13.89 13.12
N GLY A 107 -18.98 14.86 12.35
CA GLY A 107 -18.19 16.00 11.86
C GLY A 107 -17.58 15.82 10.47
N ASN A 108 -16.96 16.91 9.99
CA ASN A 108 -16.29 16.95 8.69
C ASN A 108 -14.95 16.19 8.71
N PHE A 109 -14.53 15.72 7.54
CA PHE A 109 -13.17 15.20 7.32
C PHE A 109 -12.33 16.29 6.67
N ASP A 110 -11.06 16.37 7.05
CA ASP A 110 -10.13 17.37 6.53
C ASP A 110 -9.58 16.99 5.15
N ALA A 111 -9.47 15.69 4.88
CA ALA A 111 -9.07 15.17 3.58
C ALA A 111 -9.72 13.82 3.26
N LYS A 112 -9.77 13.47 1.97
CA LYS A 112 -10.27 12.19 1.48
C LYS A 112 -9.32 11.60 0.45
N GLY A 113 -8.73 10.45 0.79
CA GLY A 113 -7.99 9.60 -0.13
C GLY A 113 -8.87 8.52 -0.77
N THR A 114 -8.25 7.65 -1.56
CA THR A 114 -8.91 6.47 -2.15
C THR A 114 -9.24 5.39 -1.12
N GLU A 115 -8.43 5.27 -0.06
CA GLU A 115 -8.57 4.25 0.97
C GLU A 115 -9.29 4.74 2.22
N HIS A 116 -8.94 5.96 2.66
CA HIS A 116 -9.38 6.50 3.93
C HIS A 116 -9.75 7.98 3.84
N THR A 117 -10.55 8.44 4.79
CA THR A 117 -10.74 9.86 5.08
C THR A 117 -9.93 10.21 6.31
N VAL A 118 -9.40 11.43 6.34
CA VAL A 118 -8.46 11.89 7.36
C VAL A 118 -9.08 12.99 8.18
N ARG A 119 -8.81 12.97 9.48
CA ARG A 119 -9.08 14.06 10.39
C ARG A 119 -7.84 14.40 11.23
N PHE A 120 -7.44 15.65 11.25
CA PHE A 120 -6.32 16.12 12.06
C PHE A 120 -6.81 16.48 13.46
N ARG A 121 -6.15 15.94 14.48
CA ARG A 121 -6.45 16.09 15.91
C ARG A 121 -5.22 16.57 16.66
N GLY A 122 -4.69 17.72 16.26
CA GLY A 122 -3.49 18.30 16.85
C GLY A 122 -2.26 17.41 16.67
N SER A 123 -1.87 16.69 17.72
CA SER A 123 -0.71 15.79 17.74
C SER A 123 -0.93 14.46 17.01
N PHE A 124 -2.17 14.09 16.71
CA PHE A 124 -2.49 12.86 16.01
C PHE A 124 -3.34 13.12 14.76
N VAL A 125 -3.26 12.18 13.83
CA VAL A 125 -4.13 12.10 12.66
C VAL A 125 -4.96 10.85 12.77
N GLU A 126 -6.27 10.99 12.59
CA GLU A 126 -7.26 9.93 12.65
C GLU A 126 -7.64 9.55 11.21
N LYS A 127 -7.43 8.28 10.84
CA LYS A 127 -7.75 7.73 9.51
C LYS A 127 -8.97 6.82 9.63
N HIS A 128 -10.01 7.12 8.87
CA HIS A 128 -11.23 6.32 8.75
C HIS A 128 -11.22 5.57 7.43
N GLN A 129 -11.06 4.26 7.47
CA GLN A 129 -11.07 3.45 6.26
C GLN A 129 -12.48 3.40 5.65
N HIS A 130 -12.60 3.73 4.35
CA HIS A 130 -13.87 3.66 3.61
C HIS A 130 -13.86 2.65 2.45
N SER A 131 -12.69 2.19 2.01
CA SER A 131 -12.54 1.10 1.05
C SER A 131 -11.62 -0.01 1.58
N ASP A 132 -11.55 -1.15 0.88
CA ASP A 132 -10.54 -2.15 1.21
C ASP A 132 -9.18 -1.58 0.85
N GLY A 133 -8.23 -1.65 1.79
CA GLY A 133 -6.88 -1.20 1.52
C GLY A 133 -6.22 -2.00 0.41
N TRP A 134 -5.02 -1.60 0.03
CA TRP A 134 -4.26 -2.28 -1.01
C TRP A 134 -3.16 -3.14 -0.41
N THR A 135 -2.91 -4.29 -1.05
CA THR A 135 -1.75 -5.14 -0.78
C THR A 135 -1.08 -5.52 -2.09
N ALA A 136 0.23 -5.75 -2.05
CA ALA A 136 0.96 -6.28 -3.19
C ALA A 136 0.63 -7.76 -3.40
N TYR A 137 0.68 -8.21 -4.66
CA TYR A 137 0.52 -9.62 -5.00
C TYR A 137 1.28 -9.94 -6.29
N LEU A 138 1.44 -11.25 -6.58
CA LEU A 138 1.89 -11.70 -7.89
C LEU A 138 0.70 -12.14 -8.74
N ASP A 139 0.61 -11.59 -9.95
CA ASP A 139 -0.38 -12.05 -10.92
C ASP A 139 -0.03 -13.45 -11.48
N HIS A 140 -0.91 -14.00 -12.31
CA HIS A 140 -0.72 -15.33 -12.90
C HIS A 140 0.52 -15.44 -13.82
N ARG A 141 1.11 -14.31 -14.24
CA ARG A 141 2.37 -14.26 -15.01
C ARG A 141 3.58 -14.10 -14.08
N GLY A 142 3.35 -14.01 -12.77
CA GLY A 142 4.33 -13.71 -11.75
C GLY A 142 4.88 -12.29 -11.86
N LEU A 143 4.06 -11.33 -12.29
CA LEU A 143 4.38 -9.89 -12.25
C LEU A 143 3.80 -9.27 -10.98
N LEU A 144 4.49 -8.27 -10.44
CA LEU A 144 4.05 -7.53 -9.26
C LEU A 144 2.82 -6.68 -9.58
N GLY A 145 1.71 -6.94 -8.90
CA GLY A 145 0.48 -6.16 -8.96
C GLY A 145 0.04 -5.64 -7.59
N ILE A 146 -1.07 -4.90 -7.57
CA ILE A 146 -1.81 -4.57 -6.35
C ILE A 146 -3.27 -5.06 -6.43
N ARG A 147 -3.81 -5.50 -5.30
CA ARG A 147 -5.22 -5.91 -5.17
C ARG A 147 -5.81 -5.42 -3.86
N ARG A 148 -7.13 -5.55 -3.71
CA ARG A 148 -7.81 -5.30 -2.43
C ARG A 148 -7.24 -6.25 -1.37
N ALA A 149 -6.89 -5.70 -0.22
CA ALA A 149 -6.41 -6.43 0.93
C ALA A 149 -7.59 -7.07 1.65
N LEU A 150 -7.37 -8.29 2.14
CA LEU A 150 -8.14 -8.85 3.23
C LEU A 150 -7.95 -7.98 4.49
N PRO A 151 -8.92 -7.91 5.40
CA PRO A 151 -8.71 -7.23 6.68
C PRO A 151 -7.46 -7.69 7.45
N THR A 152 -7.13 -8.98 7.43
CA THR A 152 -5.87 -9.49 8.02
C THR A 152 -4.62 -8.95 7.33
N GLU A 153 -4.59 -8.93 5.99
CA GLU A 153 -3.49 -8.36 5.20
C GLU A 153 -3.33 -6.86 5.46
N TYR A 154 -4.45 -6.15 5.63
CA TYR A 154 -4.45 -4.74 5.97
C TYR A 154 -3.83 -4.49 7.35
N LEU A 155 -4.23 -5.26 8.37
CA LEU A 155 -3.65 -5.13 9.70
C LEU A 155 -2.16 -5.45 9.70
N LYS A 156 -1.74 -6.50 8.97
CA LYS A 156 -0.32 -6.83 8.80
C LYS A 156 0.46 -5.68 8.17
N ARG A 157 -0.08 -5.06 7.10
CA ARG A 157 0.53 -3.88 6.48
C ARG A 157 0.73 -2.73 7.48
N LEU A 158 -0.26 -2.45 8.33
CA LEU A 158 -0.13 -1.41 9.36
C LEU A 158 0.85 -1.80 10.48
N ASP A 159 0.95 -3.09 10.80
CA ASP A 159 1.92 -3.60 11.77
C ASP A 159 3.35 -3.49 11.23
N ASP A 160 3.55 -3.84 9.95
CA ASP A 160 4.82 -3.66 9.24
C ASP A 160 5.23 -2.18 9.18
N HIS A 161 4.27 -1.25 9.02
CA HIS A 161 4.56 0.18 9.14
C HIS A 161 5.12 0.56 10.52
N ASN A 162 4.60 -0.03 11.59
CA ASN A 162 5.12 0.21 12.93
C ASN A 162 6.53 -0.39 13.10
N GLU A 163 6.75 -1.59 12.58
CA GLU A 163 8.03 -2.31 12.69
C GLU A 163 9.14 -1.61 11.88
N TYR A 164 8.88 -1.30 10.62
CA TYR A 164 9.90 -0.82 9.68
C TYR A 164 10.07 0.70 9.68
N PHE A 165 9.03 1.46 10.01
CA PHE A 165 9.05 2.92 9.93
C PHE A 165 8.76 3.63 11.25
N GLY A 166 8.34 2.91 12.28
CA GLY A 166 8.06 3.50 13.58
C GLY A 166 6.85 4.43 13.59
N ASP A 167 5.86 4.19 12.72
CA ASP A 167 4.69 5.07 12.56
C ASP A 167 3.76 5.13 13.78
N GLN A 168 3.92 4.22 14.75
CA GLN A 168 3.12 4.16 15.98
C GLN A 168 1.59 4.14 15.74
N ILE A 169 1.17 3.50 14.65
CA ILE A 169 -0.23 3.31 14.28
C ILE A 169 -0.94 2.49 15.36
N ARG A 170 -2.09 2.98 15.80
CA ARG A 170 -3.01 2.30 16.72
C ARG A 170 -4.39 2.19 16.11
N ILE A 171 -5.06 1.05 16.33
CA ILE A 171 -6.47 0.85 16.01
C ILE A 171 -7.29 1.28 17.21
N ILE A 172 -8.24 2.19 17.00
CA ILE A 172 -9.05 2.78 18.07
C ILE A 172 -10.52 2.38 18.00
N GLY A 173 -10.94 1.77 16.88
CA GLY A 173 -12.31 1.31 16.74
C GLY A 173 -12.67 0.94 15.31
N LEU A 174 -13.97 0.87 15.05
CA LEU A 174 -14.53 0.49 13.76
C LEU A 174 -15.47 1.56 13.21
N THR A 175 -15.53 1.71 11.90
CA THR A 175 -16.62 2.42 11.23
C THR A 175 -17.89 1.58 11.27
N ARG A 176 -19.04 2.17 10.89
CA ARG A 176 -20.32 1.46 10.75
C ARG A 176 -20.29 0.27 9.78
N SER A 177 -19.33 0.25 8.86
CA SER A 177 -19.15 -0.82 7.88
C SER A 177 -18.12 -1.86 8.32
N ASN A 178 -17.82 -1.94 9.63
CA ASN A 178 -16.80 -2.83 10.22
C ASN A 178 -15.43 -2.68 9.56
N ARG A 179 -15.03 -1.44 9.24
CA ARG A 179 -13.68 -1.10 8.76
C ARG A 179 -12.90 -0.42 9.87
N PHE A 180 -11.57 -0.49 9.83
CA PHE A 180 -10.76 0.05 10.91
C PHE A 180 -10.76 1.58 10.93
N VAL A 181 -10.72 2.12 12.14
CA VAL A 181 -10.32 3.51 12.39
C VAL A 181 -9.00 3.46 13.14
N SER A 182 -8.01 4.16 12.61
CA SER A 182 -6.67 4.21 13.19
C SER A 182 -6.25 5.63 13.54
N ILE A 183 -5.29 5.74 14.43
CA ILE A 183 -4.57 6.97 14.73
C ILE A 183 -3.07 6.75 14.57
N GLN A 184 -2.35 7.81 14.22
CA GLN A 184 -0.90 7.87 14.26
C GLN A 184 -0.45 9.31 14.56
N PRO A 185 0.80 9.55 14.99
CA PRO A 185 1.31 10.90 15.19
C PRO A 185 1.19 11.75 13.91
N THR A 186 0.81 13.01 14.06
CA THR A 186 0.79 13.96 12.95
C THR A 186 2.22 14.33 12.55
N LEU A 187 2.63 13.96 11.33
CA LEU A 187 3.88 14.44 10.76
C LEU A 187 3.67 15.78 10.06
N ARG A 188 4.38 16.80 10.54
CA ARG A 188 4.40 18.14 9.92
C ARG A 188 5.59 18.24 8.98
N GLY A 189 5.32 18.70 7.75
CA GLY A 189 6.36 18.78 6.73
C GLY A 189 5.80 19.03 5.34
N GLY A 190 6.70 19.40 4.43
CA GLY A 190 6.39 19.45 3.00
C GLY A 190 6.47 18.07 2.35
N GLU A 191 6.15 18.00 1.07
CA GLU A 191 6.45 16.81 0.27
C GLU A 191 7.92 16.82 -0.16
N PRO A 192 8.66 15.72 -0.01
CA PRO A 192 9.99 15.61 -0.60
C PRO A 192 9.92 15.53 -2.14
N SER A 193 11.04 15.81 -2.81
CA SER A 193 11.20 15.54 -4.23
C SER A 193 11.36 14.05 -4.52
N GLU A 194 11.14 13.63 -5.77
CA GLU A 194 11.36 12.22 -6.18
C GLU A 194 12.81 11.77 -5.97
N ASN A 195 13.77 12.66 -6.21
CA ASN A 195 15.18 12.36 -6.01
C ASN A 195 15.48 12.10 -4.53
N GLU A 196 14.95 12.94 -3.64
CA GLU A 196 15.14 12.74 -2.20
C GLU A 196 14.50 11.43 -1.69
N ILE A 197 13.34 11.04 -2.23
CA ILE A 197 12.73 9.73 -1.92
C ILE A 197 13.61 8.60 -2.43
N ARG A 198 14.10 8.71 -3.67
CA ARG A 198 14.99 7.70 -4.27
C ARG A 198 16.25 7.54 -3.44
N ASP A 199 16.91 8.65 -3.12
CA ASP A 199 18.18 8.66 -2.39
C ASP A 199 17.98 8.06 -0.98
N LEU A 200 16.93 8.46 -0.25
CA LEU A 200 16.54 7.86 1.03
C LEU A 200 16.39 6.34 0.94
N LEU A 201 15.62 5.85 -0.03
CA LEU A 201 15.33 4.43 -0.17
C LEU A 201 16.59 3.64 -0.55
N GLN A 202 17.41 4.16 -1.47
CA GLN A 202 18.66 3.53 -1.87
C GLN A 202 19.69 3.47 -0.74
N GLU A 203 19.85 4.57 0.00
CA GLU A 203 20.73 4.63 1.18
C GLU A 203 20.28 3.65 2.27
N SER A 204 18.99 3.36 2.34
CA SER A 204 18.39 2.39 3.27
C SER A 204 18.31 0.96 2.70
N GLY A 205 19.06 0.65 1.64
CA GLY A 205 19.17 -0.71 1.08
C GLY A 205 18.03 -1.15 0.15
N TRP A 206 17.06 -0.28 -0.11
CA TRP A 206 15.97 -0.57 -1.05
C TRP A 206 16.42 -0.43 -2.50
N GLN A 207 15.94 -1.34 -3.33
CA GLN A 207 16.20 -1.36 -4.75
C GLN A 207 14.90 -1.21 -5.54
N ARG A 208 14.95 -0.48 -6.66
CA ARG A 208 13.77 -0.31 -7.52
C ARG A 208 13.41 -1.65 -8.16
N VAL A 209 12.13 -2.01 -8.16
CA VAL A 209 11.66 -3.18 -8.93
C VAL A 209 11.73 -2.82 -10.43
N PRO A 210 12.33 -3.64 -11.30
CA PRO A 210 12.34 -3.38 -12.75
C PRO A 210 10.94 -3.23 -13.34
N MET A 211 10.72 -2.26 -14.23
CA MET A 211 9.38 -1.96 -14.77
C MET A 211 8.73 -3.16 -15.47
N ASN A 212 9.52 -3.99 -16.15
CA ASN A 212 9.04 -5.19 -16.84
C ASN A 212 8.66 -6.34 -15.89
N LEU A 213 8.91 -6.20 -14.59
CA LEU A 213 8.44 -7.12 -13.55
C LEU A 213 7.20 -6.57 -12.81
N GLN A 214 6.64 -5.47 -13.27
CA GLN A 214 5.49 -4.82 -12.65
C GLN A 214 4.27 -4.84 -13.60
N ASN A 215 3.10 -5.03 -13.01
CA ASN A 215 1.77 -4.91 -13.59
C ASN A 215 0.91 -4.06 -12.64
N LEU A 216 1.37 -2.84 -12.33
CA LEU A 216 0.63 -1.90 -11.49
C LEU A 216 -0.16 -0.92 -12.37
N PRO A 217 -1.20 -0.28 -11.82
CA PRO A 217 -1.85 0.86 -12.47
C PRO A 217 -0.85 1.94 -12.87
N ALA A 218 -1.10 2.65 -13.99
CA ALA A 218 -0.19 3.63 -14.56
C ALA A 218 0.31 4.68 -13.55
N GLN A 219 -0.56 5.14 -12.66
CA GLN A 219 -0.23 6.12 -11.62
C GLN A 219 0.71 5.59 -10.51
N LEU A 220 0.87 4.27 -10.42
CA LEU A 220 1.80 3.58 -9.52
C LEU A 220 3.00 3.00 -10.27
N MET A 221 3.09 3.19 -11.60
CA MET A 221 4.19 2.61 -12.34
C MET A 221 5.52 3.22 -11.96
N GLY A 222 6.49 2.32 -11.79
CA GLY A 222 7.79 2.65 -11.25
C GLY A 222 7.81 2.64 -9.73
N THR A 223 6.74 2.93 -9.00
CA THR A 223 6.81 3.29 -7.56
C THR A 223 7.08 2.12 -6.59
N ALA A 224 7.41 0.95 -7.12
CA ALA A 224 7.71 -0.24 -6.36
C ALA A 224 9.22 -0.41 -6.07
N TRP A 225 9.51 -0.83 -4.84
CA TRP A 225 10.86 -1.06 -4.31
C TRP A 225 10.89 -2.37 -3.53
N TRP A 226 12.05 -3.02 -3.46
CA TRP A 226 12.22 -4.24 -2.68
C TRP A 226 13.50 -4.18 -1.84
N HIS A 227 13.54 -4.93 -0.77
CA HIS A 227 14.68 -5.03 0.13
C HIS A 227 15.03 -6.51 0.32
N GLU A 228 16.25 -6.89 -0.07
CA GLU A 228 16.65 -8.30 -0.10
C GLU A 228 16.76 -8.89 1.30
N SER A 229 17.53 -8.26 2.19
CA SER A 229 17.79 -8.83 3.53
C SER A 229 16.58 -8.81 4.45
N GLU A 230 15.62 -7.94 4.17
CA GLU A 230 14.37 -7.83 4.94
C GLU A 230 13.26 -8.68 4.30
N GLU A 231 13.48 -9.18 3.09
CA GLU A 231 12.48 -9.89 2.28
C GLU A 231 11.15 -9.11 2.24
N ARG A 232 11.24 -7.82 1.92
CA ARG A 232 10.09 -6.90 1.84
C ARG A 232 9.96 -6.25 0.48
N ILE A 233 8.72 -5.87 0.18
CA ILE A 233 8.37 -5.05 -0.98
C ILE A 233 7.54 -3.86 -0.56
N LEU A 234 7.82 -2.70 -1.15
CA LEU A 234 7.05 -1.48 -1.06
C LEU A 234 6.39 -1.21 -2.41
N VAL A 235 5.15 -0.78 -2.36
CA VAL A 235 4.42 -0.21 -3.48
C VAL A 235 3.85 1.14 -3.05
N ASP A 236 3.56 2.00 -4.02
CA ASP A 236 3.05 3.36 -3.79
C ASP A 236 4.05 4.30 -3.10
N ALA A 237 5.35 4.12 -3.35
CA ALA A 237 6.38 5.05 -2.91
C ALA A 237 6.41 6.32 -3.79
N ARG A 238 5.44 7.23 -3.57
CA ARG A 238 5.28 8.52 -4.26
C ARG A 238 5.25 9.67 -3.26
N LYS A 239 5.52 10.89 -3.72
CA LYS A 239 5.57 12.12 -2.88
C LYS A 239 4.47 12.25 -1.82
N PRO A 240 3.17 12.01 -2.13
CA PRO A 240 2.12 12.19 -1.14
C PRO A 240 2.24 11.26 0.08
N ASN A 241 2.92 10.12 -0.09
CA ASN A 241 3.10 9.09 0.96
C ASN A 241 4.41 9.27 1.74
N PHE A 242 5.11 10.39 1.55
CA PHE A 242 6.26 10.80 2.35
C PHE A 242 6.08 12.23 2.89
N LYS A 243 6.70 12.52 4.02
CA LYS A 243 6.78 13.84 4.61
C LYS A 243 8.22 14.23 4.89
N LYS A 244 8.63 15.39 4.38
CA LYS A 244 9.92 16.01 4.68
C LYS A 244 9.77 16.82 5.97
N THR A 245 10.28 16.26 7.06
CA THR A 245 10.21 16.82 8.41
C THR A 245 11.59 17.37 8.84
N PRO A 246 11.68 18.09 9.97
CA PRO A 246 12.98 18.48 10.54
C PRO A 246 13.89 17.30 10.93
N PHE A 247 13.32 16.09 11.08
CA PHE A 247 14.06 14.87 11.45
C PHE A 247 14.46 14.03 10.25
N GLY A 248 14.11 14.45 9.03
CA GLY A 248 14.33 13.70 7.80
C GLY A 248 13.03 13.42 7.04
N ILE A 249 13.13 12.55 6.04
CA ILE A 249 12.01 12.14 5.20
C ILE A 249 11.42 10.87 5.76
N LEU A 250 10.14 10.91 6.11
CA LEU A 250 9.42 9.82 6.76
C LEU A 250 8.27 9.33 5.87
N PRO A 251 8.10 8.01 5.67
CA PRO A 251 6.93 7.47 5.01
C PRO A 251 5.68 7.59 5.91
N ILE A 252 4.48 7.60 5.33
CA ILE A 252 3.22 7.69 6.10
C ILE A 252 2.09 6.77 5.64
N ASP A 253 2.16 6.24 4.42
CA ASP A 253 1.05 5.50 3.80
C ASP A 253 1.53 4.64 2.62
N LEU A 254 2.55 3.80 2.85
CA LEU A 254 3.07 2.90 1.83
C LEU A 254 2.28 1.59 1.82
N VAL A 255 2.37 0.85 0.72
CA VAL A 255 1.94 -0.55 0.68
C VAL A 255 3.17 -1.42 0.90
N ILE A 256 3.43 -1.76 2.16
CA ILE A 256 4.48 -2.73 2.54
C ILE A 256 3.89 -4.13 2.67
N SER A 257 4.63 -5.13 2.21
CA SER A 257 4.29 -6.54 2.39
C SER A 257 5.55 -7.42 2.30
N GLU A 258 5.39 -8.69 2.64
CA GLU A 258 6.41 -9.71 2.39
C GLU A 258 6.74 -9.80 0.91
N LEU A 259 8.01 -10.02 0.59
CA LEU A 259 8.48 -10.24 -0.75
C LEU A 259 8.19 -11.69 -1.16
N PRO A 260 7.32 -11.95 -2.17
CA PRO A 260 7.04 -13.32 -2.56
C PRO A 260 8.29 -14.00 -3.11
N GLN A 261 8.58 -15.22 -2.68
CA GLN A 261 9.81 -15.94 -3.07
C GLN A 261 9.99 -16.04 -4.59
N ALA A 262 8.90 -16.24 -5.33
CA ALA A 262 8.92 -16.29 -6.79
C ALA A 262 9.35 -14.95 -7.43
N LEU A 263 9.06 -13.82 -6.79
CA LEU A 263 9.54 -12.51 -7.23
C LEU A 263 11.02 -12.32 -6.89
N LEU A 264 11.45 -12.73 -5.70
CA LEU A 264 12.84 -12.66 -5.27
C LEU A 264 13.78 -13.40 -6.23
N VAL A 265 13.40 -14.60 -6.69
CA VAL A 265 14.15 -15.35 -7.70
C VAL A 265 14.33 -14.53 -8.99
N LYS A 266 13.24 -13.98 -9.54
CA LYS A 266 13.27 -13.15 -10.75
C LYS A 266 14.10 -11.86 -10.59
N LEU A 267 14.08 -11.28 -9.39
CA LEU A 267 14.87 -10.08 -9.08
C LEU A 267 16.37 -10.40 -9.03
N ARG A 268 16.76 -11.52 -8.42
CA ARG A 268 18.16 -11.97 -8.35
C ARG A 268 18.74 -12.31 -9.73
N GLU A 269 17.97 -12.96 -10.59
CA GLU A 269 18.38 -13.29 -11.97
C GLU A 269 18.70 -12.06 -12.83
N ARG A 270 18.22 -10.88 -12.45
CA ARG A 270 18.40 -9.61 -13.19
C ARG A 270 19.59 -8.78 -12.70
N LEU A 271 20.20 -9.13 -11.57
CA LEU A 271 21.35 -8.42 -11.00
C LEU A 271 22.70 -9.03 -11.42
N ILE A 272 22.66 -10.14 -12.16
CA ILE A 272 23.83 -10.82 -12.77
C ILE A 272 23.92 -10.37 -14.23
#